data_AF-G3UCD4-F1
#
_entry.id   AF-G3UCD4-F1
#
_cell.length_a   1.000
_cell.length_b   1.000
_cell.length_c   1.000
_cell.angle_alpha   90.00
_cell.angle_beta   90.00
_cell.angle_gamma   90.00
#
_symmetry.space_group_name_H-M   'P 1'
#
loop_
_entity.id
_entity.type
_entity.pdbx_description
1 polymer ?
#
loop_
_entity_poly.entity_id
_entity_poly.type
_entity_poly.pdbx_seq_one_letter_code
_entity_poly.pdbx_strand_id
1 'polypeptide(L)'
;MALKMVKGSIDRMFDKNLQDLVRGIRNHKEDEAKYVSQCIDEIQQELKQDNISVKANAICKLTYLQMLGYDISWAAFNIIEVKSTSKFMFKRIGYLAASQCFHEGTDVIMLTTNQIHKDLRTPSQYDTGVVLTDPSCATLAD
;
A
#
# COMPACT_ATOMS: atom_id res chain seq x y z
N MET A 1 -28.43 -12.42 -17.27
CA MET A 1 -27.13 -12.26 -17.96
C MET A 1 -26.32 -11.05 -17.49
N ALA A 2 -26.92 -9.93 -17.06
CA ALA A 2 -26.20 -8.76 -16.53
C ALA A 2 -25.34 -9.03 -15.27
N LEU A 3 -25.79 -9.91 -14.37
CA LEU A 3 -25.05 -10.25 -13.15
C LEU A 3 -23.71 -10.97 -13.42
N LYS A 4 -23.55 -11.64 -14.57
CA LYS A 4 -22.30 -12.33 -14.93
C LYS A 4 -21.23 -11.35 -15.44
N MET A 5 -21.65 -10.24 -16.05
CA MET A 5 -20.77 -9.14 -16.50
C MET A 5 -20.26 -8.31 -15.31
N VAL A 6 -21.11 -8.08 -14.30
CA VAL A 6 -20.71 -7.43 -13.04
C VAL A 6 -19.74 -8.31 -12.27
N LYS A 7 -19.98 -9.63 -12.21
CA LYS A 7 -19.08 -10.56 -11.55
C LYS A 7 -17.71 -10.61 -12.24
N GLY A 8 -17.66 -10.59 -13.58
CA GLY A 8 -16.41 -10.51 -14.34
C GLY A 8 -15.70 -9.16 -14.25
N SER A 9 -16.41 -8.06 -13.99
CA SER A 9 -15.80 -6.75 -13.75
C SER A 9 -15.24 -6.63 -12.35
N ILE A 10 -15.92 -7.21 -11.35
CA ILE A 10 -15.45 -7.28 -9.96
C ILE A 10 -14.24 -8.23 -9.86
N ASP A 11 -14.28 -9.39 -10.51
CA ASP A 11 -13.17 -10.34 -10.57
C ASP A 11 -11.95 -9.73 -11.30
N ARG A 12 -12.17 -8.95 -12.37
CA ARG A 12 -11.12 -8.11 -12.97
C ARG A 12 -10.64 -6.98 -12.05
N MET A 13 -11.49 -6.40 -11.22
CA MET A 13 -11.13 -5.34 -10.27
C MET A 13 -10.16 -5.87 -9.20
N PHE A 14 -10.45 -7.05 -8.67
CA PHE A 14 -9.61 -7.76 -7.69
C PHE A 14 -8.32 -8.34 -8.30
N ASP A 15 -8.30 -8.56 -9.61
CA ASP A 15 -7.15 -9.08 -10.37
C ASP A 15 -6.47 -8.01 -11.26
N LYS A 16 -6.74 -6.71 -11.06
CA LYS A 16 -5.86 -5.67 -11.61
C LYS A 16 -4.55 -5.69 -10.82
N ASN A 17 -3.66 -6.60 -11.20
CA ASN A 17 -2.29 -6.62 -10.73
C ASN A 17 -1.65 -5.25 -11.01
N LEU A 18 -0.66 -4.83 -10.22
CA LEU A 18 0.05 -3.56 -10.39
C LEU A 18 0.45 -3.30 -11.87
N GLN A 19 0.78 -4.35 -12.59
CA GLN A 19 1.13 -4.31 -14.02
C GLN A 19 -0.02 -3.81 -14.92
N ASP A 20 -1.26 -4.11 -14.59
CA ASP A 20 -2.43 -3.64 -15.36
C ASP A 20 -2.65 -2.14 -15.16
N LEU A 21 -2.45 -1.64 -13.93
CA LEU A 21 -2.45 -0.19 -13.65
C LEU A 21 -1.36 0.53 -14.45
N VAL A 22 -0.14 -0.01 -14.46
CA VAL A 22 0.99 0.54 -15.22
C VAL A 22 0.72 0.53 -16.73
N ARG A 23 0.12 -0.56 -17.26
CA ARG A 23 -0.28 -0.63 -18.67
C ARG A 23 -1.42 0.34 -19.00
N GLY A 24 -2.39 0.52 -18.10
CA GLY A 24 -3.49 1.46 -18.22
C GLY A 24 -2.98 2.90 -18.33
N ILE A 25 -2.11 3.31 -17.40
CA ILE A 25 -1.45 4.62 -17.39
C ILE A 25 -0.68 4.83 -18.70
N ARG A 26 0.12 3.84 -19.12
CA ARG A 26 0.93 3.94 -20.35
C ARG A 26 0.10 4.04 -21.64
N ASN A 27 -1.08 3.42 -21.68
CA ASN A 27 -1.98 3.44 -22.84
C ASN A 27 -2.83 4.72 -22.91
N HIS A 28 -3.11 5.36 -21.78
CA HIS A 28 -3.93 6.57 -21.69
C HIS A 28 -3.07 7.83 -21.46
N LYS A 29 -2.16 8.15 -22.39
CA LYS A 29 -1.26 9.31 -22.26
C LYS A 29 -1.95 10.68 -22.26
N GLU A 30 -3.13 10.80 -22.88
CA GLU A 30 -3.84 12.08 -23.01
C GLU A 30 -4.80 12.36 -21.82
N ASP A 31 -5.22 11.33 -21.09
CA ASP A 31 -6.16 11.43 -19.95
C ASP A 31 -5.60 10.77 -18.67
N GLU A 32 -4.26 10.75 -18.53
CA GLU A 32 -3.57 10.08 -17.42
C GLU A 32 -4.11 10.54 -16.06
N ALA A 33 -4.26 11.85 -15.86
CA ALA A 33 -4.76 12.41 -14.60
C ALA A 33 -6.20 11.97 -14.25
N LYS A 34 -7.09 11.83 -15.25
CA LYS A 34 -8.46 11.35 -15.03
C LYS A 34 -8.46 9.86 -14.70
N TYR A 35 -7.65 9.09 -15.41
CA TYR A 35 -7.52 7.66 -15.16
C TYR A 35 -6.94 7.37 -13.77
N VAL A 36 -5.89 8.09 -13.37
CA VAL A 36 -5.32 7.98 -12.01
C VAL A 36 -6.36 8.34 -10.95
N SER A 37 -7.12 9.42 -11.16
CA SER A 37 -8.20 9.81 -10.22
C SER A 37 -9.25 8.72 -10.07
N GLN A 38 -9.64 8.06 -11.17
CA GLN A 38 -10.56 6.92 -11.13
C GLN A 38 -9.94 5.73 -10.37
N CYS A 39 -8.66 5.42 -10.63
CA CYS A 39 -7.98 4.35 -9.91
C CYS A 39 -7.83 4.63 -8.42
N ILE A 40 -7.64 5.89 -8.01
CA ILE A 40 -7.61 6.28 -6.59
C ILE A 40 -8.97 6.02 -5.94
N ASP A 41 -10.09 6.34 -6.61
CA ASP A 41 -11.44 6.04 -6.09
C ASP A 41 -11.65 4.52 -5.94
N GLU A 42 -11.25 3.73 -6.94
CA GLU A 42 -11.30 2.25 -6.87
C GLU A 42 -10.49 1.74 -5.67
N ILE A 43 -9.26 2.25 -5.48
CA ILE A 43 -8.39 1.88 -4.36
C ILE A 43 -9.01 2.27 -3.01
N GLN A 44 -9.64 3.44 -2.91
CA GLN A 44 -10.33 3.85 -1.68
C GLN A 44 -11.47 2.88 -1.32
N GLN A 45 -12.14 2.30 -2.31
CA GLN A 45 -13.14 1.25 -2.06
C GLN A 45 -12.50 -0.08 -1.65
N GLU A 46 -11.37 -0.46 -2.27
CA GLU A 46 -10.61 -1.66 -1.89
C GLU A 46 -10.10 -1.59 -0.45
N LEU A 47 -9.62 -0.42 -0.01
CA LEU A 47 -9.12 -0.20 1.36
C LEU A 47 -10.21 -0.29 2.44
N LYS A 48 -11.48 -0.07 2.08
CA LYS A 48 -12.62 -0.24 3.01
C LYS A 48 -12.96 -1.70 3.28
N GLN A 49 -12.43 -2.65 2.49
CA GLN A 49 -12.68 -4.06 2.69
C GLN A 49 -11.83 -4.62 3.83
N ASP A 50 -12.35 -5.61 4.56
CA ASP A 50 -11.66 -6.23 5.69
C ASP A 50 -10.52 -7.19 5.27
N ASN A 51 -10.45 -7.54 3.98
CA ASN A 51 -9.45 -8.49 3.51
C ASN A 51 -8.06 -7.86 3.37
N ILE A 52 -7.15 -8.24 4.26
CA ILE A 52 -5.75 -7.79 4.29
C ILE A 52 -5.03 -8.00 2.94
N SER A 53 -5.35 -9.08 2.22
CA SER A 53 -4.70 -9.37 0.93
C SER A 53 -5.07 -8.31 -0.12
N VAL A 54 -6.33 -7.85 -0.09
CA VAL A 54 -6.84 -6.80 -0.97
C VAL A 54 -6.23 -5.47 -0.57
N LYS A 55 -6.19 -5.16 0.74
CA LYS A 55 -5.53 -3.95 1.26
C LYS A 55 -4.05 -3.89 0.85
N ALA A 56 -3.32 -5.01 0.93
CA ALA A 56 -1.92 -5.05 0.55
C ALA A 56 -1.72 -4.77 -0.96
N ASN A 57 -2.58 -5.32 -1.82
CA ASN A 57 -2.56 -5.03 -3.25
C ASN A 57 -2.89 -3.56 -3.53
N ALA A 58 -3.91 -3.01 -2.85
CA ALA A 58 -4.30 -1.60 -2.92
C ALA A 58 -3.14 -0.68 -2.51
N ILE A 59 -2.45 -0.98 -1.41
CA ILE A 59 -1.26 -0.23 -0.97
C ILE A 59 -0.15 -0.32 -2.00
N CYS A 60 0.10 -1.49 -2.59
CA CYS A 60 1.11 -1.64 -3.64
C CYS A 60 0.82 -0.74 -4.86
N LYS A 61 -0.46 -0.62 -5.26
CA LYS A 61 -0.91 0.32 -6.29
C LYS A 61 -0.65 1.77 -5.87
N LEU A 62 -0.96 2.14 -4.62
CA LEU A 62 -0.69 3.48 -4.08
C LEU A 62 0.79 3.82 -4.02
N THR A 63 1.64 2.88 -3.62
CA THR A 63 3.10 3.07 -3.61
C THR A 63 3.61 3.45 -4.99
N TYR A 64 3.06 2.85 -6.06
CA TYR A 64 3.40 3.24 -7.42
C TYR A 64 2.91 4.65 -7.78
N LEU A 65 1.69 5.03 -7.38
CA LEU A 65 1.18 6.38 -7.59
C LEU A 65 2.01 7.44 -6.82
N GLN A 66 2.48 7.12 -5.62
CA GLN A 66 3.41 7.97 -4.87
C GLN A 66 4.72 8.17 -5.64
N MET A 67 5.25 7.13 -6.30
CA MET A 67 6.44 7.27 -7.16
C MET A 67 6.20 8.18 -8.39
N LEU A 68 4.94 8.31 -8.84
CA LEU A 68 4.55 9.26 -9.88
C LEU A 68 4.32 10.69 -9.35
N GLY A 69 4.36 10.89 -8.02
CA GLY A 69 4.21 12.19 -7.36
C GLY A 69 2.81 12.52 -6.85
N TYR A 70 1.90 11.54 -6.78
CA TYR A 70 0.58 11.72 -6.18
C TYR A 70 0.62 11.54 -4.67
N ASP A 71 -0.04 12.41 -3.90
CA ASP A 71 -0.11 12.28 -2.45
C ASP A 71 -0.92 11.05 -2.00
N ILE A 72 -0.30 10.21 -1.15
CA ILE A 72 -0.95 9.04 -0.53
C ILE A 72 -1.05 9.15 1.00
N SER A 73 -0.83 10.34 1.58
CA SER A 73 -0.80 10.58 3.03
C SER A 73 -2.09 10.12 3.73
N TRP A 74 -3.22 10.24 3.04
CA TRP A 74 -4.54 9.78 3.51
C TRP A 74 -4.64 8.26 3.74
N ALA A 75 -3.76 7.46 3.14
CA ALA A 75 -3.73 6.00 3.28
C ALA A 75 -2.81 5.52 4.42
N ALA A 76 -2.15 6.42 5.15
CA ALA A 76 -1.14 6.07 6.16
C ALA A 76 -1.62 5.05 7.20
N PHE A 77 -2.87 5.16 7.67
CA PHE A 77 -3.43 4.20 8.63
C PHE A 77 -3.55 2.77 8.06
N ASN A 78 -4.02 2.64 6.82
CA ASN A 78 -4.12 1.35 6.14
C ASN A 78 -2.74 0.71 5.92
N ILE A 79 -1.72 1.53 5.66
CA ILE A 79 -0.32 1.07 5.54
C ILE A 79 0.17 0.45 6.85
N ILE A 80 -0.10 1.09 7.99
CA ILE A 80 0.24 0.53 9.32
C ILE A 80 -0.50 -0.77 9.59
N GLU A 81 -1.77 -0.83 9.22
CA GLU A 81 -2.59 -2.02 9.42
C GLU A 81 -2.00 -3.24 8.69
N VAL A 82 -1.61 -3.06 7.43
CA VAL A 82 -0.95 -4.11 6.63
C VAL A 82 0.44 -4.43 7.16
N LYS A 83 1.19 -3.42 7.63
CA LYS A 83 2.50 -3.57 8.29
C LYS A 83 2.42 -4.44 9.56
N SER A 84 1.33 -4.34 10.32
CA SER A 84 1.10 -5.10 11.56
C SER A 84 0.77 -6.59 11.34
N THR A 85 0.57 -7.00 10.09
CA THR A 85 0.19 -8.38 9.76
C THR A 85 1.35 -9.37 9.97
N SER A 86 1.04 -10.58 10.46
CA SER A 86 2.02 -11.64 10.71
C SER A 86 2.65 -12.27 9.46
N LYS A 87 2.13 -11.98 8.26
CA LYS A 87 2.64 -12.50 6.99
C LYS A 87 3.73 -11.59 6.44
N PHE A 88 4.93 -12.15 6.27
CA PHE A 88 6.10 -11.43 5.76
C PHE A 88 5.86 -10.68 4.44
N MET A 89 5.15 -11.29 3.47
CA MET A 89 4.88 -10.64 2.18
C MET A 89 4.12 -9.33 2.32
N PHE A 90 3.08 -9.29 3.17
CA PHE A 90 2.29 -8.09 3.40
C PHE A 90 3.03 -7.07 4.25
N LYS A 91 3.73 -7.56 5.28
CA LYS A 91 4.60 -6.73 6.12
C LYS A 91 5.62 -5.97 5.27
N ARG A 92 6.33 -6.66 4.36
CA ARG A 92 7.30 -6.04 3.45
C ARG A 92 6.72 -4.93 2.58
N ILE A 93 5.51 -5.12 2.04
CA ILE A 93 4.80 -4.07 1.28
C ILE A 93 4.46 -2.88 2.18
N GLY A 94 3.99 -3.14 3.40
CA GLY A 94 3.68 -2.10 4.38
C GLY A 94 4.91 -1.28 4.80
N TYR A 95 6.05 -1.93 5.04
CA TYR A 95 7.32 -1.23 5.32
C TYR A 95 7.76 -0.38 4.11
N LEU A 96 7.71 -0.93 2.88
CA LEU A 96 8.05 -0.15 1.68
C LEU A 96 7.15 1.08 1.47
N ALA A 97 5.84 0.93 1.71
CA ALA A 97 4.90 2.04 1.57
C ALA A 97 5.10 3.09 2.67
N ALA A 98 5.39 2.65 3.90
CA ALA A 98 5.70 3.53 5.03
C ALA A 98 6.95 4.37 4.75
N SER A 99 8.01 3.79 4.18
CA SER A 99 9.24 4.53 3.84
C SER A 99 9.08 5.58 2.75
N GLN A 100 8.05 5.48 1.91
CA GLN A 100 7.78 6.46 0.88
C GLN A 100 6.76 7.53 1.30
N CYS A 101 5.87 7.21 2.23
CA CYS A 101 4.74 8.05 2.60
C CYS A 101 4.91 8.74 3.96
N PHE A 102 5.67 8.17 4.90
CA PHE A 102 5.73 8.72 6.25
C PHE A 102 6.71 9.88 6.32
N HIS A 103 6.25 10.94 6.94
CA HIS A 103 6.98 12.18 7.19
C HIS A 103 6.86 12.49 8.68
N GLU A 104 7.71 13.35 9.22
CA GLU A 104 7.73 13.69 10.67
C GLU A 104 6.39 14.23 11.20
N GLY A 105 5.52 14.73 10.32
CA GLY A 105 4.16 15.20 10.66
C GLY A 105 3.06 14.13 10.60
N THR A 106 3.38 12.85 10.38
CA THR A 106 2.36 11.80 10.25
C THR A 106 1.85 11.33 11.62
N ASP A 107 0.54 11.44 11.88
CA ASP A 107 -0.09 11.05 13.17
C ASP A 107 0.16 9.59 13.59
N VAL A 108 0.49 8.70 12.65
CA VAL A 108 0.71 7.27 12.91
C VAL A 108 2.17 6.88 13.18
N ILE A 109 3.06 7.86 13.35
CA ILE A 109 4.48 7.65 13.71
C ILE A 109 4.62 6.73 14.94
N MET A 110 3.89 7.00 16.01
CA MET A 110 4.01 6.23 17.26
C MET A 110 3.63 4.75 17.08
N LEU A 111 2.62 4.46 16.26
CA LEU A 111 2.23 3.08 15.94
C LEU A 111 3.32 2.37 15.12
N THR A 112 3.97 3.11 14.23
CA THR A 112 5.10 2.65 13.44
C THR A 112 6.27 2.22 14.32
N THR A 113 6.65 3.05 15.29
CA THR A 113 7.76 2.77 16.23
C THR A 113 7.46 1.55 17.09
N ASN A 114 6.23 1.44 17.62
CA ASN A 114 5.81 0.27 18.39
C ASN A 114 5.90 -1.02 17.57
N GLN A 115 5.48 -0.97 16.31
CA GLN A 115 5.54 -2.13 15.41
C GLN A 115 6.99 -2.52 15.09
N ILE A 116 7.87 -1.55 14.84
CA ILE A 116 9.31 -1.75 14.65
C ILE A 116 9.93 -2.46 15.86
N HIS A 117 9.68 -1.97 17.08
CA HIS A 117 10.20 -2.60 18.30
C HIS A 117 9.72 -4.05 18.46
N LYS A 118 8.47 -4.34 18.10
CA LYS A 118 7.91 -5.69 18.15
C LYS A 118 8.57 -6.62 17.13
N ASP A 119 8.75 -6.15 15.89
CA ASP A 119 9.36 -6.93 14.82
C ASP A 119 10.85 -7.19 15.08
N LEU A 120 11.59 -6.23 15.66
CA LEU A 120 12.99 -6.41 16.07
C LEU A 120 13.18 -7.43 17.20
N ARG A 121 12.17 -7.65 18.05
CA ARG A 121 12.21 -8.66 19.13
C ARG A 121 11.89 -10.07 18.64
N THR A 122 11.46 -10.23 17.39
CA THR A 122 11.11 -11.53 16.82
C THR A 122 12.40 -12.29 16.45
N PRO A 123 12.49 -13.62 16.68
CA PRO A 123 13.69 -14.40 16.32
C PRO A 123 13.86 -14.62 14.80
N SER A 124 12.95 -14.09 13.98
CA SER A 124 12.95 -14.22 12.53
C SER A 124 13.88 -13.18 11.91
N GLN A 125 15.01 -13.63 11.35
CA GLN A 125 15.98 -12.77 10.67
C GLN A 125 15.37 -11.99 9.50
N TYR A 126 14.33 -12.52 8.86
CA TYR A 126 13.65 -11.86 7.74
C TYR A 126 12.84 -10.64 8.21
N ASP A 127 12.11 -10.79 9.32
CA ASP A 127 11.34 -9.69 9.93
C ASP A 127 12.27 -8.61 10.48
N THR A 128 13.37 -8.99 11.15
CA THR A 128 14.40 -8.04 11.58
C THR A 128 15.07 -7.36 10.38
N GLY A 129 15.39 -8.12 9.33
CA GLY A 129 16.06 -7.60 8.14
C GLY A 129 15.23 -6.56 7.39
N VAL A 130 13.94 -6.81 7.19
CA VAL A 130 13.06 -5.84 6.49
C VAL A 130 12.91 -4.53 7.27
N VAL A 131 12.85 -4.61 8.60
CA VAL A 131 12.81 -3.44 9.48
C VAL A 131 14.09 -2.62 9.36
N LEU A 132 15.26 -3.27 9.37
CA LEU A 132 16.55 -2.60 9.28
C LEU A 132 16.79 -1.92 7.93
N THR A 133 16.20 -2.44 6.86
CA THR A 133 16.29 -1.82 5.53
C THR A 133 15.33 -0.64 5.32
N ASP A 134 14.42 -0.39 6.26
CA ASP A 134 13.39 0.63 6.12
C ASP A 134 13.93 2.02 6.49
N PRO A 135 14.11 2.95 5.53
CA PRO A 135 14.69 4.27 5.81
C PRO A 135 13.80 5.14 6.71
N SER A 136 12.48 4.88 6.79
CA SER A 136 11.58 5.54 7.75
C SER A 136 11.98 5.30 9.20
N CYS A 137 12.75 4.26 9.51
CA CYS A 137 13.30 4.07 10.85
C CYS A 137 14.31 5.18 11.22
N ALA A 138 15.02 5.76 10.25
CA ALA A 138 15.98 6.84 10.50
C ALA A 138 15.28 8.17 10.82
N THR A 139 14.14 8.44 10.18
CA THR A 139 13.31 9.64 10.43
C THR A 139 12.59 9.61 11.77
N LEU A 140 12.51 8.43 12.41
CA LEU A 140 11.89 8.24 13.73
C LEU A 140 12.90 8.37 14.89
N ALA A 141 14.19 8.48 14.58
CA ALA A 141 15.27 8.51 15.56
C ALA A 141 15.73 9.94 15.91
N ASP A 142 15.19 10.96 15.24
CA ASP A 142 15.40 12.39 15.55
C ASP A 142 14.31 12.91 16.50
#